data_AF-A0A6I4Q267-F1
#
_entry.id   AF-A0A6I4Q267-F1
#
_cell.length_a   1.000
_cell.length_b   1.000
_cell.length_c   1.000
_cell.angle_alpha   90.00
_cell.angle_beta   90.00
_cell.angle_gamma   90.00
#
_symmetry.space_group_name_H-M   'P 1'
#
loop_
_entity.id
_entity.type
_entity.pdbx_description
1 polymer ?
#
loop_
_entity_poly.entity_id
_entity_poly.type
_entity_poly.pdbx_seq_one_letter_code
_entity_poly.pdbx_strand_id
1 'polypeptide(L)'
;MAKLFGAFFYYPPDHQTVKSLIDTLFQLEHIVDWQNAVLIGEQCQIIATQINNPELNYQFSLLFEGQGAMSAPPWGSVYLDQEQLLMGESQERYRQFLQQQGLTLNTGINEPEDQFGLMLMAYAILQEKNNPKAAKQLMDEHLLIWSSAYLKKLKQNEISPFYRALAVIVEQYLFMI
;
A
#
# COMPACT_ATOMS: atom_id res chain seq x y z
N MET A 1 0.44 -1.95 11.99
CA MET A 1 0.45 -2.72 10.73
C MET A 1 0.27 -1.84 9.50
N ALA A 2 -0.81 -1.04 9.38
CA ALA A 2 -1.01 -0.14 8.23
C ALA A 2 0.20 0.74 7.87
N LYS A 3 0.87 1.38 8.85
CA LYS A 3 2.09 2.15 8.62
C LYS A 3 3.24 1.34 8.03
N LEU A 4 3.40 0.09 8.48
CA LEU A 4 4.42 -0.82 7.98
C LEU A 4 4.14 -1.16 6.51
N PHE A 5 2.94 -1.63 6.20
CA PHE A 5 2.56 -1.92 4.82
C PHE A 5 2.65 -0.69 3.93
N GLY A 6 2.14 0.46 4.40
CA GLY A 6 2.22 1.72 3.69
C GLY A 6 3.65 2.09 3.30
N ALA A 7 4.62 1.88 4.20
CA ALA A 7 6.03 2.11 3.89
C ALA A 7 6.56 1.19 2.77
N PHE A 8 6.24 -0.11 2.78
CA PHE A 8 6.69 -1.04 1.74
C PHE A 8 6.03 -0.81 0.37
N PHE A 9 4.86 -0.17 0.33
CA PHE A 9 4.17 0.21 -0.91
C PHE A 9 4.53 1.61 -1.42
N TYR A 10 5.32 2.37 -0.67
CA TYR A 10 5.59 3.77 -0.98
C TYR A 10 7.07 4.10 -1.11
N TYR A 11 7.91 3.55 -0.22
CA TYR A 11 9.36 3.77 -0.27
C TYR A 11 10.06 2.61 -0.98
N PRO A 12 11.15 2.87 -1.72
CA PRO A 12 11.93 1.82 -2.33
C PRO A 12 12.59 0.93 -1.26
N PRO A 13 12.88 -0.35 -1.59
CA PRO A 13 13.49 -1.31 -0.67
C PRO A 13 14.78 -0.84 0.02
N ASP A 14 15.60 -0.03 -0.66
CA ASP A 14 16.84 0.50 -0.11
C ASP A 14 16.67 1.73 0.79
N HIS A 15 15.46 2.30 0.87
CA HIS A 15 15.13 3.43 1.71
C HIS A 15 15.28 3.08 3.20
N GLN A 16 15.78 4.02 4.00
CA GLN A 16 16.08 3.79 5.42
C GLN A 16 14.85 3.36 6.22
N THR A 17 13.68 3.93 5.92
CA THR A 17 12.40 3.56 6.56
C THR A 17 12.10 2.08 6.32
N VAL A 18 12.22 1.60 5.08
CA VAL A 18 11.93 0.20 4.74
C VAL A 18 12.92 -0.73 5.42
N LYS A 19 14.22 -0.42 5.34
CA LYS A 19 15.28 -1.18 6.02
C LYS A 19 15.03 -1.36 7.50
N SER A 20 14.57 -0.31 8.19
CA SER A 20 14.27 -0.36 9.63
C SER A 20 13.05 -1.23 9.99
N LEU A 21 12.21 -1.59 9.01
CA LEU A 21 10.97 -2.33 9.20
C LEU A 21 11.07 -3.80 8.72
N ILE A 22 12.17 -4.21 8.08
CA ILE A 22 12.35 -5.58 7.55
C ILE A 22 12.19 -6.62 8.64
N ASP A 23 12.81 -6.43 9.81
CA ASP A 23 12.71 -7.40 10.91
C ASP A 23 11.25 -7.56 11.38
N THR A 24 10.48 -6.47 11.40
CA THR A 24 9.06 -6.54 11.74
C THR A 24 8.26 -7.26 10.65
N LEU A 25 8.61 -7.06 9.37
CA LEU A 25 7.98 -7.76 8.25
C LEU A 25 8.14 -9.29 8.39
N PHE A 26 9.31 -9.75 8.85
CA PHE A 26 9.57 -11.19 9.08
C PHE A 26 8.86 -11.78 10.28
N GLN A 27 8.41 -10.94 11.21
CA GLN A 27 7.64 -11.39 12.36
C GLN A 27 6.12 -11.30 12.13
N LEU A 28 5.67 -10.92 10.92
CA LEU A 28 4.24 -10.71 10.62
C LEU A 28 3.35 -11.89 10.99
N GLU A 29 3.81 -13.11 10.73
CA GLU A 29 3.04 -14.33 11.02
C GLU A 29 2.83 -14.57 12.52
N HIS A 30 3.65 -13.97 13.38
CA HIS A 30 3.59 -14.14 14.83
C HIS A 30 2.95 -12.96 15.55
N ILE A 31 3.01 -11.76 14.99
CA ILE A 31 2.54 -10.53 15.64
C ILE A 31 1.09 -10.15 15.26
N VAL A 32 0.50 -10.82 14.28
CA VAL A 32 -0.89 -10.61 13.85
C VAL A 32 -1.64 -11.94 13.90
N ASP A 33 -2.86 -11.92 14.44
CA ASP A 33 -3.75 -13.08 14.47
C ASP A 33 -4.48 -13.22 13.13
N TRP A 34 -3.82 -13.89 12.18
CA TRP A 34 -4.31 -14.04 10.81
C TRP A 34 -5.43 -15.08 10.70
N GLN A 35 -6.52 -14.73 10.03
CA GLN A 35 -7.61 -15.69 9.73
C GLN A 35 -7.12 -16.92 8.94
N ASN A 36 -6.13 -16.75 8.07
CA ASN A 36 -5.51 -17.84 7.30
C ASN A 36 -3.99 -17.86 7.50
N ALA A 37 -3.56 -18.37 8.67
CA ALA A 37 -2.15 -18.45 9.04
C ALA A 37 -1.29 -19.26 8.05
N VAL A 38 -1.84 -20.32 7.45
CA VAL A 38 -1.11 -21.16 6.48
C VAL A 38 -0.75 -20.34 5.23
N LEU A 39 -1.73 -19.65 4.64
CA LEU A 39 -1.50 -18.78 3.50
C LEU A 39 -0.47 -17.70 3.82
N ILE A 40 -0.56 -17.07 5.00
CA ILE A 40 0.36 -16.01 5.41
C ILE A 40 1.77 -16.54 5.61
N GLY A 41 1.95 -17.70 6.23
CA GLY A 41 3.27 -18.34 6.37
C GLY A 41 3.92 -18.61 5.02
N GLU A 42 3.17 -19.09 4.03
CA GLU A 42 3.67 -19.26 2.65
C GLU A 42 4.12 -17.94 2.02
N GLN A 43 3.34 -16.87 2.19
CA GLN A 43 3.71 -15.55 1.65
C GLN A 43 4.92 -14.94 2.38
N CYS A 44 5.00 -15.09 3.70
CA CYS A 44 6.15 -14.68 4.51
C CYS A 44 7.43 -15.39 4.06
N GLN A 45 7.36 -16.69 3.73
CA GLN A 45 8.50 -17.43 3.19
C GLN A 45 8.96 -16.90 1.82
N ILE A 46 8.02 -16.50 0.95
CA ILE A 46 8.34 -15.86 -0.34
C ILE A 46 9.05 -14.53 -0.09
N ILE A 47 8.51 -13.68 0.80
CA ILE A 47 9.11 -12.40 1.17
C ILE A 47 10.53 -12.61 1.70
N ALA A 48 10.74 -13.54 2.63
CA ALA A 48 12.05 -13.85 3.21
C ALA A 48 13.07 -14.29 2.15
N THR A 49 12.63 -15.04 1.15
CA THR A 49 13.48 -15.48 0.04
C THR A 49 13.81 -14.33 -0.92
N GLN A 50 12.88 -13.39 -1.13
CA GLN A 50 13.00 -12.35 -2.14
C GLN A 50 13.54 -11.00 -1.64
N ILE A 51 13.61 -10.76 -0.32
CA ILE A 51 14.06 -9.46 0.21
C ILE A 51 15.47 -9.07 -0.25
N ASN A 52 16.33 -10.09 -0.46
CA ASN A 52 17.73 -9.92 -0.86
C ASN A 52 17.91 -10.08 -2.38
N ASN A 53 16.81 -10.13 -3.15
CA ASN A 53 16.89 -10.17 -4.60
C ASN A 53 17.56 -8.87 -5.08
N PRO A 54 18.69 -8.93 -5.81
CA PRO A 54 19.40 -7.73 -6.27
C PRO A 54 18.54 -6.84 -7.17
N GLU A 55 17.53 -7.41 -7.83
CA GLU A 55 16.61 -6.69 -8.71
C GLU A 55 15.44 -6.02 -7.96
N LEU A 56 15.31 -6.18 -6.64
CA LEU A 56 14.10 -5.75 -5.91
C LEU A 56 13.85 -4.24 -6.02
N ASN A 57 14.90 -3.42 -6.01
CA ASN A 57 14.76 -1.96 -6.24
C ASN A 57 14.29 -1.65 -7.67
N TYR A 58 14.86 -2.33 -8.66
CA TYR A 58 14.43 -2.15 -10.05
C TYR A 58 12.96 -2.59 -10.25
N GLN A 59 12.58 -3.73 -9.65
CA GLN A 59 11.21 -4.20 -9.62
C GLN A 59 10.25 -3.20 -8.96
N PHE A 60 10.68 -2.54 -7.89
CA PHE A 60 9.91 -1.47 -7.26
C PHE A 60 9.72 -0.29 -8.22
N SER A 61 10.78 0.19 -8.87
CA SER A 61 10.68 1.30 -9.83
C SER A 61 9.73 1.01 -11.00
N LEU A 62 9.72 -0.23 -11.51
CA LEU A 62 8.79 -0.67 -12.55
C LEU A 62 7.33 -0.70 -12.08
N LEU A 63 7.09 -1.08 -10.81
CA LEU A 63 5.74 -1.26 -10.27
C LEU A 63 5.12 0.02 -9.70
N PHE A 64 5.92 0.91 -9.12
CA PHE A 64 5.43 2.03 -8.32
C PHE A 64 5.93 3.41 -8.76
N GLU A 65 7.07 3.50 -9.47
CA GLU A 65 7.67 4.79 -9.87
C GLU A 65 7.48 5.12 -11.36
N GLY A 66 6.84 4.23 -12.12
CA GLY A 66 6.53 4.48 -13.53
C GLY A 66 7.72 4.35 -14.47
N GLN A 67 8.74 3.57 -14.10
CA GLN A 67 9.76 3.17 -15.05
C GLN A 67 9.13 2.19 -16.07
N GLY A 68 8.72 2.70 -17.24
CA GLY A 68 7.99 1.91 -18.24
C GLY A 68 6.49 1.77 -17.94
N ALA A 69 5.86 0.74 -18.50
CA ALA A 69 4.42 0.52 -18.32
C ALA A 69 4.12 -0.13 -16.96
N MET A 70 3.42 0.59 -16.08
CA MET A 70 2.96 0.06 -14.80
C MET A 70 1.81 -0.93 -14.99
N SER A 71 2.04 -2.18 -14.60
CA SER A 71 1.04 -3.26 -14.68
C SER A 71 -0.13 -3.08 -13.69
N ALA A 72 0.15 -2.46 -12.55
CA ALA A 72 -0.80 -2.14 -11.51
C ALA A 72 -0.47 -0.76 -10.92
N PRO A 73 -0.85 0.35 -11.58
CA PRO A 73 -0.57 1.69 -11.07
C PRO A 73 -1.15 1.84 -9.65
N PRO A 74 -0.41 2.38 -8.67
CA PRO A 74 -0.82 2.38 -7.27
C PRO A 74 -1.69 3.57 -6.85
N TRP A 75 -2.36 4.27 -7.77
CA TRP A 75 -3.21 5.44 -7.46
C TRP A 75 -4.69 5.13 -7.64
N GLY A 76 -5.52 5.53 -6.68
CA GLY A 76 -6.96 5.26 -6.71
C GLY A 76 -7.68 5.82 -7.93
N SER A 77 -7.31 7.03 -8.35
CA SER A 77 -7.85 7.72 -9.54
C SER A 77 -7.75 6.91 -10.83
N VAL A 78 -6.70 6.08 -11.00
CA VAL A 78 -6.57 5.18 -12.16
C VAL A 78 -7.69 4.14 -12.25
N TYR A 79 -8.27 3.76 -11.11
CA TYR A 79 -9.33 2.73 -11.03
C TYR A 79 -10.73 3.32 -10.94
N LEU A 80 -10.85 4.55 -10.47
CA LEU A 80 -12.14 5.18 -10.15
C LEU A 80 -12.60 6.18 -11.21
N ASP A 81 -11.66 6.92 -11.81
CA ASP A 81 -12.02 8.02 -12.70
C ASP A 81 -12.11 7.53 -14.15
N GLN A 82 -13.13 7.99 -14.87
CA GLN A 82 -13.50 7.45 -16.21
C GLN A 82 -12.39 7.61 -17.26
N GLU A 83 -11.50 8.59 -17.08
CA GLU A 83 -10.39 8.85 -18.00
C GLU A 83 -9.11 8.08 -17.63
N GLN A 84 -9.10 7.34 -16.51
CA GLN A 84 -7.91 6.71 -15.91
C GLN A 84 -6.72 7.68 -15.73
N LEU A 85 -7.00 8.99 -15.68
CA LEU A 85 -6.01 10.03 -15.49
C LEU A 85 -5.76 10.24 -14.00
N LEU A 86 -4.50 10.51 -13.65
CA LEU A 86 -4.12 10.95 -12.31
C LEU A 86 -4.74 12.32 -12.03
N MET A 87 -5.09 12.56 -10.77
CA MET A 87 -5.69 13.82 -10.28
C MET A 87 -7.15 14.07 -10.74
N GLY A 88 -7.93 13.01 -10.90
CA GLY A 88 -9.37 13.10 -11.19
C GLY A 88 -10.23 13.42 -9.96
N GLU A 89 -11.54 13.30 -10.12
CA GLU A 89 -12.53 13.68 -9.09
C GLU A 89 -12.38 12.85 -7.81
N SER A 90 -12.01 11.58 -7.93
CA SER A 90 -11.75 10.72 -6.77
C SER A 90 -10.58 11.21 -5.92
N GLN A 91 -9.48 11.65 -6.54
CA GLN A 91 -8.29 12.17 -5.89
C GLN A 91 -8.58 13.53 -5.22
N GLU A 92 -9.32 14.42 -5.87
CA GLU A 92 -9.70 15.71 -5.28
C GLU A 92 -10.63 15.54 -4.06
N ARG A 93 -11.61 14.63 -4.12
CA ARG A 93 -12.45 14.29 -2.96
C ARG A 93 -11.62 13.77 -1.80
N TYR A 94 -10.63 12.91 -2.08
CA TYR A 94 -9.73 12.41 -1.04
C TYR A 94 -8.84 13.50 -0.45
N ARG A 95 -8.32 14.42 -1.28
CA ARG A 95 -7.56 15.60 -0.85
C ARG A 95 -8.38 16.46 0.12
N GLN A 96 -9.64 16.74 -0.23
CA GLN A 96 -10.55 17.51 0.64
C GLN A 96 -10.81 16.80 1.97
N PHE A 97 -11.01 15.48 1.95
CA PHE A 97 -11.13 14.68 3.16
C PHE A 97 -9.90 14.81 4.06
N LEU A 98 -8.68 14.67 3.50
CA LEU A 98 -7.43 14.82 4.26
C LEU A 98 -7.31 16.21 4.90
N GLN A 99 -7.64 17.27 4.15
CA GLN A 99 -7.64 18.64 4.66
C GLN A 99 -8.62 18.82 5.83
N GLN A 100 -9.83 18.24 5.74
CA GLN A 100 -10.82 18.28 6.83
C GLN A 100 -10.33 17.56 8.09
N GLN A 101 -9.50 16.52 7.95
CA GLN A 101 -8.88 15.81 9.08
C GLN A 101 -7.57 16.45 9.58
N GLY A 102 -7.17 17.60 9.01
CA GLY A 102 -5.90 18.26 9.31
C GLY A 102 -4.70 17.37 9.00
N LEU A 103 -4.76 16.63 7.89
CA LEU A 103 -3.68 15.81 7.38
C LEU A 103 -3.11 16.43 6.10
N THR A 104 -1.81 16.66 6.12
CA THR A 104 -1.04 17.03 4.94
C THR A 104 0.03 15.97 4.75
N LEU A 105 -0.07 15.21 3.66
CA LEU A 105 0.95 14.25 3.27
C LEU A 105 2.07 15.00 2.56
N ASN A 106 2.99 15.59 3.33
CA ASN A 106 4.13 16.30 2.76
C ASN A 106 5.24 15.31 2.44
N THR A 107 5.30 14.88 1.20
CA THR A 107 6.30 13.93 0.71
C THR A 107 7.53 14.61 0.10
N GLY A 108 7.55 15.95 0.06
CA GLY A 108 8.61 16.74 -0.55
C GLY A 108 8.54 16.82 -2.08
N ILE A 109 7.58 16.14 -2.71
CA ILE A 109 7.30 16.18 -4.15
C ILE A 109 5.80 16.35 -4.41
N ASN A 110 5.43 16.83 -5.60
CA ASN A 110 4.04 16.98 -6.01
C ASN A 110 3.50 15.66 -6.57
N GLU A 111 3.22 14.70 -5.70
CA GLU A 111 2.61 13.43 -6.07
C GLU A 111 1.15 13.33 -5.59
N PRO A 112 0.30 12.54 -6.26
CA PRO A 112 -1.08 12.34 -5.83
C PRO A 112 -1.18 11.62 -4.48
N GLU A 113 -1.99 12.15 -3.57
CA GLU A 113 -2.17 11.62 -2.22
C GLU A 113 -2.85 10.24 -2.18
N ASP A 114 -3.60 9.92 -3.23
CA ASP A 114 -4.36 8.67 -3.41
C ASP A 114 -3.47 7.47 -3.79
N GLN A 115 -2.15 7.60 -3.64
CA GLN A 115 -1.21 6.49 -3.72
C GLN A 115 -1.47 5.50 -2.58
N PHE A 116 -1.55 4.20 -2.90
CA PHE A 116 -1.99 3.15 -1.98
C PHE A 116 -1.25 3.14 -0.62
N GLY A 117 0.09 3.21 -0.66
CA GLY A 117 0.92 3.24 0.53
C GLY A 117 0.75 4.51 1.36
N LEU A 118 0.61 5.68 0.70
CA LEU A 118 0.26 6.95 1.34
C LEU A 118 -1.08 6.88 2.05
N MET A 119 -2.10 6.28 1.43
CA MET A 119 -3.41 6.09 2.04
C MET A 119 -3.36 5.18 3.29
N LEU A 120 -2.58 4.10 3.25
CA LEU A 120 -2.37 3.24 4.43
C LEU A 120 -1.66 3.98 5.58
N MET A 121 -0.70 4.86 5.27
CA MET A 121 -0.05 5.69 6.27
C MET A 121 -1.00 6.75 6.83
N ALA A 122 -1.83 7.39 6.00
CA ALA A 122 -2.87 8.30 6.45
C ALA A 122 -3.88 7.61 7.39
N TYR A 123 -4.30 6.38 7.06
CA TYR A 123 -5.12 5.56 7.93
C TYR A 123 -4.46 5.30 9.29
N ALA A 124 -3.17 4.94 9.29
CA ALA A 124 -2.42 4.74 10.52
C ALA A 124 -2.37 6.01 11.39
N ILE A 125 -2.18 7.19 10.78
CA ILE A 125 -2.19 8.47 11.49
C ILE A 125 -3.57 8.75 12.11
N LEU A 126 -4.67 8.47 11.42
CA LEU A 126 -6.02 8.64 11.97
C LEU A 126 -6.29 7.72 13.16
N GLN A 127 -5.77 6.49 13.12
CA GLN A 127 -5.81 5.55 14.25
C GLN A 127 -4.98 6.06 15.44
N GLU A 128 -3.75 6.52 15.20
CA GLU A 128 -2.88 7.11 16.23
C GLU A 128 -3.50 8.36 16.88
N LYS A 129 -4.25 9.17 16.12
CA LYS A 129 -5.03 10.31 16.62
C LYS A 129 -6.31 9.91 17.38
N ASN A 130 -6.59 8.61 17.53
CA ASN A 130 -7.82 8.07 18.12
C ASN A 130 -9.10 8.65 17.48
N ASN A 131 -9.10 8.77 16.14
CA ASN A 131 -10.23 9.25 15.34
C ASN A 131 -10.85 8.11 14.51
N PRO A 132 -11.57 7.15 15.14
CA PRO A 132 -12.08 5.97 14.46
C PRO A 132 -13.13 6.29 13.39
N LYS A 133 -13.87 7.41 13.53
CA LYS A 133 -14.84 7.85 12.53
C LYS A 133 -14.15 8.23 11.23
N ALA A 134 -13.12 9.06 11.28
CA ALA A 134 -12.37 9.43 10.09
C ALA A 134 -11.59 8.24 9.53
N ALA A 135 -11.01 7.40 10.39
CA ALA A 135 -10.30 6.21 9.93
C ALA A 135 -11.24 5.26 9.15
N LYS A 136 -12.47 5.05 9.64
CA LYS A 136 -13.49 4.28 8.93
C LYS A 136 -13.90 4.95 7.62
N GLN A 137 -14.08 6.28 7.61
CA GLN A 137 -14.40 7.02 6.39
C GLN A 137 -13.31 6.86 5.32
N LEU A 138 -12.03 6.97 5.70
CA LEU A 138 -10.91 6.73 4.79
C LEU A 138 -10.99 5.33 4.16
N MET A 139 -11.24 4.31 4.98
CA MET A 139 -11.36 2.93 4.51
C MET A 139 -12.54 2.76 3.55
N ASP A 140 -13.75 3.10 3.99
CA ASP A 140 -14.99 2.79 3.27
C ASP A 140 -15.19 3.65 2.02
N GLU A 141 -14.84 4.93 2.09
CA GLU A 141 -15.18 5.90 1.04
C GLU A 141 -14.01 6.19 0.08
N HIS A 142 -12.77 5.89 0.48
CA HIS A 142 -11.60 6.28 -0.30
C HIS A 142 -10.68 5.11 -0.68
N LEU A 143 -10.41 4.16 0.22
CA LEU A 143 -9.43 3.10 -0.05
C LEU A 143 -10.07 1.81 -0.60
N LEU A 144 -11.07 1.25 0.10
CA LEU A 144 -11.62 -0.07 -0.21
C LEU A 144 -12.40 -0.12 -1.53
N ILE A 145 -12.89 1.03 -2.00
CA ILE A 145 -13.64 1.14 -3.26
C ILE A 145 -12.82 0.80 -4.51
N TRP A 146 -11.47 0.76 -4.40
CA TRP A 146 -10.58 0.44 -5.52
C TRP A 146 -9.44 -0.51 -5.16
N SER A 147 -9.06 -0.62 -3.88
CA SER A 147 -7.91 -1.42 -3.46
C SER A 147 -8.00 -2.88 -3.89
N SER A 148 -9.20 -3.48 -3.91
CA SER A 148 -9.39 -4.87 -4.37
C SER A 148 -9.01 -5.04 -5.85
N ALA A 149 -9.38 -4.09 -6.71
CA ALA A 149 -9.02 -4.13 -8.13
C ALA A 149 -7.51 -3.95 -8.35
N TYR A 150 -6.90 -3.02 -7.60
CA TYR A 150 -5.46 -2.79 -7.60
C TYR A 150 -4.69 -4.03 -7.11
N LEU A 151 -5.03 -4.57 -5.93
CA LEU A 151 -4.36 -5.73 -5.35
C LEU A 151 -4.55 -6.98 -6.21
N LYS A 152 -5.70 -7.14 -6.88
CA LYS A 152 -5.90 -8.22 -7.87
C LYS A 152 -4.89 -8.15 -9.01
N LYS A 153 -4.68 -6.96 -9.60
CA LYS A 153 -3.66 -6.77 -10.64
C LYS A 153 -2.26 -6.99 -10.10
N LEU A 154 -1.96 -6.44 -8.92
CA LEU A 154 -0.62 -6.56 -8.33
C LEU A 154 -0.30 -8.02 -7.99
N LYS A 155 -1.24 -8.82 -7.48
CA LYS A 155 -1.03 -10.27 -7.29
C LYS A 155 -0.71 -11.03 -8.58
N GLN A 156 -1.11 -10.50 -9.74
CA GLN A 156 -0.89 -11.11 -11.05
C GLN A 156 0.36 -10.57 -11.75
N ASN A 157 1.10 -9.64 -11.14
CA ASN A 157 2.28 -9.07 -11.77
C ASN A 157 3.37 -10.15 -12.00
N GLU A 158 4.08 -10.06 -13.12
CA GLU A 158 5.19 -10.99 -13.46
C GLU A 158 6.56 -10.42 -13.07
N ILE A 159 6.60 -9.20 -12.52
CA ILE A 159 7.81 -8.41 -12.28
C ILE A 159 8.47 -8.83 -10.96
N SER A 160 7.68 -8.97 -9.90
CA SER A 160 8.19 -9.17 -8.54
C SER A 160 7.38 -10.20 -7.75
N PRO A 161 7.94 -11.37 -7.47
CA PRO A 161 7.35 -12.32 -6.52
C PRO A 161 7.21 -11.73 -5.11
N PHE A 162 8.10 -10.82 -4.70
CA PHE A 162 8.01 -10.12 -3.43
C PHE A 162 6.73 -9.30 -3.33
N TYR A 163 6.47 -8.42 -4.30
CA TYR A 163 5.27 -7.57 -4.28
C TYR A 163 3.97 -8.35 -4.55
N ARG A 164 4.03 -9.50 -5.25
CA ARG A 164 2.89 -10.42 -5.30
C ARG A 164 2.54 -10.96 -3.91
N ALA A 165 3.53 -11.46 -3.17
CA ALA A 165 3.31 -12.00 -1.83
C ALA A 165 2.84 -10.93 -0.86
N LEU A 166 3.45 -9.74 -0.90
CA LEU A 166 3.04 -8.61 -0.08
C LEU A 166 1.60 -8.17 -0.37
N ALA A 167 1.17 -8.19 -1.64
CA ALA A 167 -0.21 -7.88 -2.02
C ALA A 167 -1.23 -8.88 -1.43
N VAL A 168 -0.88 -10.17 -1.38
CA VAL A 168 -1.73 -11.19 -0.73
C VAL A 168 -1.85 -10.91 0.77
N ILE A 169 -0.74 -10.64 1.45
CA ILE A 169 -0.74 -10.36 2.90
C ILE A 169 -1.56 -9.10 3.21
N VAL A 170 -1.37 -8.03 2.45
CA VAL A 170 -2.13 -6.79 2.66
C VAL A 170 -3.61 -6.97 2.37
N GLU A 171 -3.99 -7.75 1.36
CA GLU A 171 -5.40 -8.04 1.11
C GLU A 171 -6.05 -8.74 2.32
N GLN A 172 -5.37 -9.72 2.92
CA GLN A 172 -5.83 -10.35 4.16
C GLN A 172 -5.91 -9.34 5.31
N TYR A 173 -4.94 -8.42 5.41
CA TYR A 173 -4.95 -7.37 6.43
C TYR A 173 -6.17 -6.46 6.30
N LEU A 174 -6.48 -6.03 5.07
CA LEU A 174 -7.62 -5.16 4.78
C LEU A 174 -8.97 -5.84 5.09
N PHE A 175 -9.07 -7.16 4.98
CA PHE A 175 -10.31 -7.87 5.34
C PHE A 175 -10.55 -7.98 6.85
N MET A 176 -9.54 -7.73 7.68
CA MET A 176 -9.67 -7.83 9.14
C MET A 176 -10.00 -6.48 9.81
N ILE A 177 -9.91 -5.36 9.09
CA ILE A 177 -10.03 -4.00 9.66
C ILE A 177 -11.25 -3.23 9.15
#